data_AF-A0A7J3GC27-F1
#
_entry.id   AF-A0A7J3GC27-F1
#
_cell.length_a   1.000
_cell.length_b   1.000
_cell.length_c   1.000
_cell.angle_alpha   90.00
_cell.angle_beta   90.00
_cell.angle_gamma   90.00
#
_symmetry.space_group_name_H-M   'P 1'
#
loop_
_entity.id
_entity.type
_entity.pdbx_description
1 polymer ?
#
loop_
_entity_poly.entity_id
_entity_poly.type
_entity_poly.pdbx_seq_one_letter_code
_entity_poly.pdbx_strand_id
1 'polypeptide(L)'
;MDTLLLPQELRIELKSPLGLLIRGPADVTMSRLRNIISSVKPKKVISVGDIVSRNMLENGLKIDIFIVDNKSMRKPIEPLYSKADKVLPLINPAGTIARDAWRVIGDAMNSDGLVEILVDGEEDLLTIVAVLLAP
;
A
#
# COMPACT_ATOMS: atom_id res chain seq x y z
N MET A 1 -7.52 13.34 15.08
CA MET A 1 -6.43 13.93 14.28
C MET A 1 -7.04 14.68 13.12
N ASP A 2 -6.56 15.87 12.76
CA ASP A 2 -7.00 16.55 11.54
C ASP A 2 -6.40 15.92 10.28
N THR A 3 -6.96 16.25 9.12
CA THR A 3 -6.33 15.92 7.83
C THR A 3 -5.02 16.68 7.71
N LEU A 4 -3.95 15.97 7.37
CA LEU A 4 -2.63 16.56 7.15
C LEU A 4 -2.46 16.87 5.67
N LEU A 5 -1.91 18.04 5.36
CA LEU A 5 -1.55 18.45 4.01
C LEU A 5 -0.02 18.41 3.87
N LEU A 6 0.47 17.80 2.80
CA LEU A 6 1.91 17.75 2.49
C LEU A 6 2.42 19.16 2.13
N PRO A 7 3.26 19.78 2.98
CA PRO A 7 3.90 21.06 2.67
C PRO A 7 4.80 20.93 1.44
N GLN A 8 4.99 22.02 0.70
CA GLN A 8 5.81 21.97 -0.51
C GLN A 8 7.26 21.61 -0.20
N GLU A 9 7.81 22.07 0.92
CA GLU A 9 9.20 21.79 1.31
C GLU A 9 9.46 20.29 1.49
N LEU A 10 8.49 19.56 2.06
CA LEU A 10 8.61 18.12 2.33
C LEU A 10 8.44 17.25 1.09
N ARG A 11 7.91 17.78 -0.02
CA ARG A 11 7.77 17.01 -1.28
C ARG A 11 9.11 16.54 -1.83
N ILE A 12 10.18 17.31 -1.61
CA ILE A 12 11.52 16.95 -2.09
C ILE A 12 12.08 15.83 -1.21
N GLU A 13 11.90 15.94 0.10
CA GLU A 13 12.38 14.97 1.07
C GLU A 13 11.72 13.59 0.87
N LEU A 14 10.38 13.57 0.76
CA LEU A 14 9.61 12.33 0.63
C LEU A 14 9.72 11.68 -0.76
N LYS A 15 10.36 12.32 -1.75
CA LYS A 15 10.67 11.69 -3.04
C LYS A 15 11.80 10.67 -2.95
N SER A 16 12.69 10.82 -1.97
CA SER A 16 13.78 9.87 -1.78
C SER A 16 13.22 8.57 -1.18
N PRO A 17 13.70 7.39 -1.59
CA PRO A 17 13.25 6.12 -1.00
C PRO A 17 13.43 6.13 0.52
N LEU A 18 12.33 5.96 1.26
CA LEU A 18 12.31 5.93 2.72
C LEU A 18 12.58 4.52 3.26
N GLY A 19 13.56 3.83 2.67
CA GLY A 19 13.88 2.44 2.97
C GLY A 19 14.70 1.76 1.88
N LEU A 20 14.69 0.43 1.88
CA LEU A 20 15.42 -0.37 0.89
C LEU A 20 14.79 -0.26 -0.49
N LEU A 21 15.51 0.36 -1.43
CA LEU A 21 15.11 0.37 -2.83
C LEU A 21 15.57 -0.91 -3.55
N ILE A 22 14.61 -1.77 -3.92
CA ILE A 22 14.86 -2.96 -4.74
C ILE A 22 14.73 -2.57 -6.22
N ARG A 23 15.84 -2.56 -6.95
CA ARG A 23 15.87 -2.22 -8.38
C ARG A 23 15.91 -3.47 -9.26
N GLY A 24 15.29 -3.37 -10.43
CA GLY A 24 15.31 -4.40 -11.46
C GLY A 24 13.94 -4.54 -12.15
N PRO A 25 13.83 -5.44 -13.14
CA PRO A 25 12.55 -5.84 -13.70
C PRO A 25 11.66 -6.54 -12.65
N ALA A 26 10.37 -6.65 -12.95
CA ALA A 26 9.35 -7.13 -12.01
C ALA A 26 9.65 -8.54 -11.45
N ASP A 27 10.07 -9.48 -12.31
CA ASP A 27 10.47 -10.84 -11.94
C ASP A 27 11.63 -10.87 -10.93
N VAL A 28 12.66 -10.04 -11.15
CA VAL A 28 13.82 -9.93 -10.26
C VAL A 28 13.44 -9.29 -8.94
N THR A 29 12.64 -8.21 -8.97
CA THR A 29 12.21 -7.51 -7.76
C THR A 29 11.29 -8.37 -6.90
N MET A 30 10.32 -9.09 -7.51
CA MET A 30 9.44 -10.02 -6.79
C MET A 30 10.20 -11.20 -6.19
N SER A 31 11.18 -11.76 -6.90
CA SER A 31 12.03 -12.82 -6.37
C SER A 31 12.82 -12.36 -5.14
N ARG A 32 13.39 -11.15 -5.18
CA ARG A 32 14.09 -10.55 -4.04
C ARG A 32 13.15 -10.27 -2.87
N LEU A 33 11.97 -9.73 -3.14
CA LEU A 33 10.97 -9.47 -2.11
C LEU A 33 10.51 -10.76 -1.41
N ARG A 34 10.30 -11.85 -2.16
CA ARG A 34 9.99 -13.17 -1.59
C ARG A 34 11.07 -13.64 -0.61
N ASN A 35 12.35 -13.49 -0.98
CA ASN A 35 13.47 -13.86 -0.10
C ASN A 35 13.49 -13.03 1.18
N ILE A 36 13.22 -11.72 1.07
CA ILE A 36 13.15 -10.82 2.24
C ILE A 36 12.00 -11.24 3.16
N ILE A 37 10.79 -11.41 2.64
CA ILE A 37 9.62 -11.84 3.44
C ILE A 37 9.88 -13.19 4.11
N SER A 38 10.47 -14.15 3.40
CA SER A 38 10.75 -15.49 3.94
C SER A 38 11.83 -15.46 5.04
N SER A 39 12.78 -14.54 4.95
CA SER A 39 13.87 -14.38 5.91
C SER A 39 13.42 -13.61 7.16
N VAL A 40 12.72 -12.49 6.96
CA VAL A 40 12.24 -11.61 8.04
C VAL A 40 11.05 -12.24 8.79
N LYS A 41 10.21 -13.00 8.09
CA LYS A 41 8.96 -13.59 8.60
C LYS A 41 8.07 -12.55 9.31
N PRO A 42 7.69 -11.46 8.63
CA PRO A 42 6.92 -10.39 9.24
C PRO A 42 5.51 -10.89 9.62
N LYS A 43 4.97 -10.32 10.71
CA LYS A 43 3.59 -10.57 11.14
C LYS A 43 2.59 -10.22 10.03
N LYS A 44 2.75 -9.01 9.46
CA LYS A 44 1.94 -8.47 8.37
C LYS A 44 2.84 -7.99 7.22
N VAL A 45 2.38 -8.16 5.99
CA VAL A 45 2.95 -7.61 4.75
C VAL A 45 1.92 -6.69 4.12
N ILE A 46 2.33 -5.44 3.89
CA ILE A 46 1.48 -4.37 3.38
C ILE A 46 2.08 -3.87 2.07
N SER A 47 1.26 -3.79 1.01
CA SER A 47 1.65 -3.14 -0.23
C SER A 47 0.86 -1.85 -0.43
N VAL A 48 1.52 -0.81 -0.94
CA VAL A 48 0.90 0.48 -1.25
C VAL A 48 1.20 0.79 -2.72
N GLY A 49 0.14 0.95 -3.50
CA GLY A 49 0.18 1.20 -4.94
C GLY A 49 -0.24 0.01 -5.79
N ASP A 50 -0.90 0.31 -6.91
CA ASP A 50 -1.51 -0.68 -7.82
C ASP A 50 -0.49 -1.68 -8.39
N ILE A 51 0.64 -1.17 -8.91
CA ILE A 51 1.63 -1.97 -9.64
C ILE A 51 2.30 -2.99 -8.72
N VAL A 52 2.74 -2.55 -7.53
CA VAL A 52 3.39 -3.45 -6.57
C VAL A 52 2.41 -4.49 -6.04
N SER A 53 1.18 -4.07 -5.72
CA SER A 53 0.13 -4.96 -5.21
C SER A 53 -0.23 -6.02 -6.26
N ARG A 54 -0.41 -5.62 -7.53
CA ARG A 54 -0.64 -6.55 -8.64
C ARG A 54 0.51 -7.54 -8.81
N ASN A 55 1.74 -7.04 -8.90
CA ASN A 55 2.90 -7.91 -9.12
C ASN A 55 3.04 -8.94 -7.99
N MET A 56 2.84 -8.53 -6.74
CA MET A 56 2.88 -9.46 -5.60
C MET A 56 1.76 -10.50 -5.67
N LEU A 57 0.52 -10.09 -5.97
CA LEU A 57 -0.64 -11.00 -6.10
C LEU A 57 -0.48 -12.00 -7.24
N GLU A 58 -0.03 -11.55 -8.42
CA GLU A 58 0.19 -12.42 -9.59
C GLU A 58 1.32 -13.43 -9.36
N ASN A 59 2.33 -13.06 -8.57
CA ASN A 59 3.43 -13.95 -8.21
C ASN A 59 3.13 -14.80 -6.96
N GLY A 60 1.94 -14.69 -6.35
CA GLY A 60 1.59 -15.45 -5.14
C GLY A 60 2.51 -15.14 -3.96
N LEU A 61 2.91 -13.88 -3.78
CA LEU A 61 3.60 -13.43 -2.57
C LEU A 61 2.58 -13.22 -1.45
N LYS A 62 3.01 -13.44 -0.20
CA LYS A 62 2.20 -13.10 0.97
C LYS A 62 1.92 -11.60 0.97
N ILE A 63 0.65 -11.25 1.01
CA ILE A 63 0.13 -9.91 1.28
C ILE A 63 -0.99 -10.11 2.31
N ASP A 64 -1.03 -9.25 3.32
CA ASP A 64 -2.14 -9.21 4.27
C ASP A 64 -3.03 -7.97 4.02
N ILE A 65 -2.43 -6.86 3.57
CA ILE A 65 -3.13 -5.62 3.27
C ILE A 65 -2.55 -5.02 1.98
N PHE A 66 -3.41 -4.56 1.06
CA PHE A 66 -2.98 -3.75 -0.06
C PHE A 66 -3.81 -2.47 -0.17
N ILE A 67 -3.13 -1.35 -0.40
CA ILE A 67 -3.72 -0.01 -0.49
C ILE A 67 -3.55 0.49 -1.91
N VAL A 68 -4.65 0.82 -2.58
CA VAL A 68 -4.67 1.13 -4.03
C VAL A 68 -5.66 2.25 -4.35
N ASP A 69 -5.35 3.10 -5.32
CA ASP A 69 -6.26 4.16 -5.80
C ASP A 69 -6.97 3.82 -7.12
N ASN A 70 -6.60 2.70 -7.75
CA ASN A 70 -7.06 2.25 -9.08
C ASN A 70 -6.88 3.29 -10.21
N LYS A 71 -6.17 4.41 -10.00
CA LYS A 71 -6.01 5.47 -11.01
C LYS A 71 -4.90 5.17 -12.00
N SER A 72 -3.93 4.35 -11.62
CA SER A 72 -2.89 3.88 -12.55
C SER A 72 -3.46 2.91 -13.61
N MET A 73 -4.68 2.40 -13.39
CA MET A 73 -5.43 1.50 -14.27
C MET A 73 -6.27 2.24 -15.33
N ARG A 74 -5.71 3.24 -16.05
CA ARG A 74 -6.39 3.89 -17.20
C ARG A 74 -6.70 2.95 -18.38
N LYS A 75 -6.48 1.65 -18.22
CA LYS A 75 -6.96 0.57 -19.09
C LYS A 75 -7.82 -0.38 -18.24
N PRO A 76 -8.91 -0.94 -18.79
CA PRO A 76 -9.73 -1.91 -18.08
C PRO A 76 -8.93 -3.20 -17.88
N ILE A 77 -8.21 -3.28 -16.78
CA ILE A 77 -7.61 -4.51 -16.27
C ILE A 77 -8.56 -5.01 -15.20
N GLU A 78 -8.62 -6.33 -15.02
CA GLU A 78 -9.41 -6.92 -13.96
C GLU A 78 -9.08 -6.28 -12.61
N PRO A 79 -10.09 -5.80 -11.90
CA PRO A 79 -9.89 -5.19 -10.61
C PRO A 79 -9.33 -6.16 -9.57
N LEU A 80 -8.40 -5.66 -8.76
CA LEU A 80 -7.74 -6.45 -7.71
C LEU A 80 -8.70 -6.88 -6.59
N TYR A 81 -9.84 -6.19 -6.43
CA TYR A 81 -10.83 -6.47 -5.39
C TYR A 81 -11.40 -7.89 -5.40
N SER A 82 -11.41 -8.56 -6.54
CA SER A 82 -11.85 -9.97 -6.63
C SER A 82 -11.01 -10.93 -5.79
N LYS A 83 -9.82 -10.51 -5.35
CA LYS A 83 -8.89 -11.32 -4.56
C LYS A 83 -8.96 -11.04 -3.06
N ALA A 84 -9.61 -9.96 -2.62
CA ALA A 84 -9.65 -9.59 -1.21
C ALA A 84 -10.83 -10.25 -0.48
N ASP A 85 -10.59 -10.64 0.79
CA ASP A 85 -11.65 -11.10 1.69
C ASP A 85 -12.50 -9.93 2.20
N LYS A 86 -11.91 -8.73 2.25
CA LYS A 86 -12.54 -7.51 2.77
C LYS A 86 -12.03 -6.28 2.02
N VAL A 87 -12.95 -5.41 1.63
CA VAL A 87 -12.64 -4.13 0.99
C VAL A 87 -13.07 -2.98 1.90
N LEU A 88 -12.14 -2.06 2.16
CA LEU A 88 -12.34 -0.87 3.00
C LEU A 88 -12.18 0.39 2.14
N PRO A 89 -13.25 1.18 1.94
CA PRO A 89 -13.14 2.43 1.21
C PRO A 89 -12.46 3.51 2.06
N LEU A 90 -11.64 4.35 1.42
CA LEU A 90 -10.98 5.49 2.03
C LEU A 90 -10.95 6.67 1.05
N ILE A 91 -11.38 7.86 1.48
CA ILE A 91 -11.21 9.08 0.68
C ILE A 91 -9.94 9.78 1.15
N ASN A 92 -8.99 9.98 0.25
CA ASN A 92 -7.72 10.66 0.57
C ASN A 92 -7.28 11.64 -0.52
N PRO A 93 -7.68 12.92 -0.45
CA PRO A 93 -7.33 13.90 -1.47
C PRO A 93 -5.82 13.98 -1.75
N ALA A 94 -5.47 14.46 -2.95
CA ALA A 94 -4.09 14.55 -3.41
C ALA A 94 -3.20 15.31 -2.43
N GLY A 95 -2.02 14.76 -2.14
CA GLY A 95 -1.06 15.34 -1.21
C GLY A 95 -1.54 15.42 0.24
N THR A 96 -2.50 14.57 0.66
CA THR A 96 -2.99 14.56 2.04
C THR A 96 -2.82 13.21 2.73
N ILE A 97 -2.89 13.25 4.07
CA ILE A 97 -3.24 12.10 4.90
C ILE A 97 -4.56 12.47 5.58
N ALA A 98 -5.65 11.92 5.07
CA ALA A 98 -6.98 12.12 5.61
C ALA A 98 -7.06 11.65 7.06
N ARG A 99 -7.82 12.38 7.90
CA ARG A 99 -8.11 11.98 9.29
C ARG A 99 -8.53 10.51 9.38
N ASP A 100 -9.38 10.08 8.45
CA ASP A 100 -9.99 8.75 8.48
C ASP A 100 -9.00 7.63 8.09
N ALA A 101 -7.87 7.96 7.45
CA ALA A 101 -6.85 6.99 7.07
C ALA A 101 -6.30 6.22 8.30
N TRP A 102 -6.13 6.92 9.42
CA TRP A 102 -5.67 6.30 10.68
C TRP A 102 -6.61 5.21 11.17
N ARG A 103 -7.92 5.48 11.11
CA ARG A 103 -8.94 4.52 11.51
C ARG A 103 -9.01 3.37 10.51
N VAL A 104 -9.14 3.66 9.22
CA VAL A 104 -9.31 2.64 8.17
C VAL A 104 -8.10 1.70 8.10
N ILE A 105 -6.88 2.25 8.13
CA ILE A 105 -5.66 1.44 8.13
C ILE A 105 -5.54 0.65 9.45
N GLY A 106 -5.88 1.27 10.59
CA GLY A 106 -5.93 0.55 11.88
C GLY A 106 -6.93 -0.61 11.88
N ASP A 107 -8.12 -0.42 11.29
CA ASP A 107 -9.13 -1.47 11.14
C ASP A 107 -8.61 -2.61 10.24
N ALA A 108 -7.83 -2.28 9.19
CA ALA A 108 -7.19 -3.27 8.33
C ALA A 108 -6.11 -4.09 9.07
N MET A 109 -5.29 -3.45 9.91
CA MET A 109 -4.26 -4.13 10.71
C MET A 109 -4.84 -5.18 11.65
N ASN A 110 -6.01 -4.89 12.21
CA ASN A 110 -6.73 -5.76 13.16
C ASN A 110 -7.68 -6.75 12.47
N SER A 111 -7.78 -6.72 11.13
CA SER A 111 -8.60 -7.67 10.39
C SER A 111 -7.81 -8.94 10.07
N ASP A 112 -8.53 -10.05 10.04
CA ASP A 112 -8.07 -11.33 9.49
C ASP A 112 -8.33 -11.39 7.98
N GLY A 113 -7.60 -12.26 7.29
CA GLY A 113 -7.68 -12.40 5.83
C GLY A 113 -6.95 -11.30 5.07
N LEU A 114 -7.10 -11.34 3.74
CA LEU A 114 -6.54 -10.37 2.80
C LEU A 114 -7.46 -9.15 2.71
N VAL A 115 -6.93 -7.98 3.09
CA VAL A 115 -7.68 -6.72 3.10
C VAL A 115 -7.23 -5.81 1.97
N GLU A 116 -8.19 -5.25 1.24
CA GLU A 116 -7.98 -4.13 0.34
C GLU A 116 -8.43 -2.84 0.99
N ILE A 117 -7.60 -1.79 0.88
CA ILE A 117 -8.01 -0.42 1.14
C ILE A 117 -8.11 0.29 -0.22
N LEU A 118 -9.34 0.56 -0.64
CA LEU A 118 -9.64 1.21 -1.90
C LEU A 118 -9.73 2.72 -1.69
N VAL A 119 -8.78 3.44 -2.26
CA VAL A 119 -8.59 4.87 -2.07
C VAL A 119 -9.26 5.66 -3.19
N ASP A 120 -10.24 6.50 -2.86
CA ASP A 120 -10.67 7.59 -3.73
C ASP A 120 -9.76 8.79 -3.48
N GLY A 121 -8.70 8.91 -4.28
CA GLY A 121 -7.65 9.86 -3.94
C GLY A 121 -6.25 9.46 -4.37
N GLU A 122 -5.25 9.79 -3.56
CA GLU A 122 -3.87 9.31 -3.69
C GLU A 122 -3.52 8.42 -2.49
N GLU A 123 -2.80 7.34 -2.73
CA GLU A 123 -2.39 6.35 -1.73
C GLU A 123 -0.95 6.55 -1.21
N ASP A 124 -0.09 7.26 -1.95
CA ASP A 124 1.35 7.32 -1.69
C ASP A 124 1.70 7.66 -0.24
N LEU A 125 1.09 8.73 0.29
CA LEU A 125 1.33 9.21 1.66
C LEU A 125 0.79 8.27 2.75
N LEU A 126 -0.16 7.39 2.40
CA LEU A 126 -0.69 6.39 3.32
C LEU A 126 0.36 5.35 3.71
N THR A 127 1.44 5.23 2.93
CA THR A 127 2.63 4.45 3.32
C THR A 127 3.15 4.85 4.69
N ILE A 128 3.18 6.16 5.00
CA ILE A 128 3.66 6.66 6.31
C ILE A 128 2.75 6.15 7.43
N VAL A 129 1.43 6.23 7.24
CA VAL A 129 0.45 5.74 8.22
C VAL A 129 0.58 4.23 8.40
N ALA A 130 0.70 3.49 7.31
CA ALA A 130 0.87 2.04 7.35
C ALA A 130 2.13 1.63 8.13
N VAL A 131 3.25 2.32 7.93
CA VAL A 131 4.50 2.07 8.67
C VAL A 131 4.32 2.37 10.16
N LEU A 132 3.65 3.48 10.51
CA LEU A 132 3.45 3.86 11.92
C LEU A 132 2.49 2.94 12.68
N LEU A 133 1.54 2.31 11.98
CA LEU A 133 0.54 1.41 12.56
C LEU A 133 0.91 -0.09 12.46
N ALA A 134 2.01 -0.43 11.79
CA ALA A 134 2.43 -1.82 11.62
C ALA A 134 2.85 -2.48 12.97
N PRO A 135 2.51 -3.77 13.20
CA PRO A 135 2.71 -4.49 14.48
C PRO A 135 4.05 -5.23 14.66
#